data_AF-A0A6D1A9I8-F1
#
_entry.id   AF-A0A6D1A9I8-F1
#
_cell.length_a   1.000
_cell.length_b   1.000
_cell.length_c   1.000
_cell.angle_alpha   90.00
_cell.angle_beta   90.00
_cell.angle_gamma   90.00
#
_symmetry.space_group_name_H-M   'P 1'
#
loop_
_entity.id
_entity.type
_entity.pdbx_description
1 polymer ?
#
loop_
_entity_poly.entity_id
_entity_poly.type
_entity_poly.pdbx_seq_one_letter_code
_entity_poly.pdbx_strand_id
1 'polypeptide(L)' 'MIYGQHHIDGVLEELIKSAPVQRLKGIYQGGASFLVNRKWNVTRYEHSIGVMLLIKKLGGTIEEQIAGLLHDVSP' A
#
# COMPACT_ATOMS: atom_id res chain seq x y z
N MET A 1 3.99 4.84 -8.26
CA MET A 1 2.58 5.12 -7.93
C MET A 1 1.75 5.18 -9.21
N ILE A 2 0.81 4.25 -9.41
CA ILE A 2 0.09 4.06 -10.68
C ILE A 2 -1.09 5.04 -10.83
N TYR A 3 -1.68 5.50 -9.72
CA TYR A 3 -2.89 6.31 -9.74
C TYR A 3 -2.66 7.83 -9.60
N GLY A 4 -1.42 8.31 -9.72
CA GLY A 4 -1.11 9.74 -9.56
C GLY A 4 -1.11 10.21 -8.10
N GLN A 5 -1.30 11.52 -7.89
CA GLN A 5 -1.36 12.12 -6.56
C GLN A 5 -2.79 12.10 -6.00
N HIS A 6 -2.91 11.78 -4.71
CA HIS A 6 -4.18 11.74 -3.99
C HIS A 6 -4.03 12.40 -2.63
N HIS A 7 -5.04 13.17 -2.24
CA HIS A 7 -5.18 13.63 -0.87
C HIS A 7 -5.87 12.53 -0.05
N ILE A 8 -5.29 12.21 1.11
CA ILE A 8 -5.78 11.22 2.06
C ILE A 8 -5.77 11.86 3.44
N ASP A 9 -6.88 11.72 4.16
CA ASP A 9 -7.14 12.34 5.45
C ASP A 9 -7.83 11.34 6.40
N GLY A 10 -8.03 11.77 7.66
CA GLY A 10 -8.76 11.01 8.68
C GLY A 10 -8.12 9.65 9.00
N VAL A 11 -8.95 8.64 9.22
CA VAL A 11 -8.52 7.29 9.65
C VAL A 11 -7.52 6.64 8.68
N LEU A 12 -7.64 6.90 7.37
CA LEU A 12 -6.68 6.36 6.40
C LEU A 12 -5.31 7.00 6.55
N GLU A 13 -5.24 8.31 6.81
CA GLU A 13 -3.98 8.99 7.05
C GLU A 13 -3.28 8.44 8.31
N GLU A 14 -4.04 8.25 9.39
CA GLU A 14 -3.54 7.67 10.64
C GLU A 14 -3.01 6.24 10.44
N LEU A 15 -3.78 5.39 9.74
CA LEU A 15 -3.37 4.03 9.42
C LEU A 15 -2.14 3.98 8.52
N ILE A 16 -2.07 4.83 7.49
CA ILE A 16 -0.89 4.92 6.60
C ILE A 16 0.35 5.30 7.40
N LYS A 17 0.24 6.21 8.37
CA LYS A 17 1.35 6.65 9.23
C LYS A 17 1.71 5.63 10.33
N SER A 18 0.86 4.64 10.59
CA SER A 18 1.08 3.64 11.63
C SER A 18 2.34 2.80 11.40
N ALA A 19 3.00 2.38 12.48
CA ALA A 19 4.21 1.56 12.40
C ALA A 19 4.03 0.25 11.61
N PRO A 20 2.91 -0.49 11.73
CA PRO A 20 2.69 -1.71 10.95
C PRO A 20 2.66 -1.47 9.43
N VAL A 21 2.04 -0.38 8.97
CA VAL A 21 2.00 -0.03 7.54
C VAL A 21 3.34 0.50 7.06
N GLN A 22 4.00 1.36 7.86
CA GLN A 22 5.33 1.90 7.50
C GLN A 22 6.40 0.80 7.38
N ARG A 23 6.30 -0.29 8.16
CA ARG A 23 7.17 -1.47 8.05
C ARG A 23 7.23 -2.03 6.62
N LEU A 24 6.12 -1.98 5.88
CA LEU A 24 6.02 -2.55 4.54
C LEU A 24 6.95 -1.88 3.52
N LYS A 25 7.48 -0.67 3.79
CA LYS A 25 8.47 0.00 2.94
C LYS A 25 9.79 -0.77 2.83
N GLY A 26 10.08 -1.64 3.79
CA GLY A 26 11.28 -2.49 3.78
C GLY A 26 11.09 -3.84 3.08
N ILE A 27 9.88 -4.15 2.58
CA ILE A 27 9.55 -5.47 2.06
C ILE A 27 9.27 -5.39 0.57
N TYR A 28 10.14 -5.95 -0.26
CA TYR A 28 9.92 -6.00 -1.71
C TYR A 28 8.77 -6.93 -2.07
N GLN A 29 7.85 -6.46 -2.91
CA GLN A 29 6.70 -7.22 -3.40
C GLN A 29 7.15 -8.49 -4.14
N GLY A 30 8.20 -8.37 -4.96
CA GLY A 30 8.79 -9.49 -5.70
C GLY A 30 9.81 -10.31 -4.92
N GLY A 31 10.02 -10.03 -3.62
CA GLY A 31 11.02 -10.72 -2.79
C GLY A 31 12.42 -10.71 -3.42
N ALA A 32 13.03 -11.89 -3.54
CA ALA A 32 14.38 -12.06 -4.08
C ALA A 32 14.53 -11.68 -5.56
N SER A 33 13.43 -11.49 -6.31
CA SER A 33 13.50 -11.07 -7.72
C SER A 33 14.22 -9.72 -7.90
N PHE A 34 14.20 -8.84 -6.88
CA PHE A 34 15.00 -7.61 -6.86
C PHE A 34 16.52 -7.86 -7.02
N LEU A 35 17.03 -9.02 -6.58
CA LEU A 35 18.45 -9.39 -6.70
C LEU A 35 18.83 -9.73 -8.15
N VAL A 36 17.87 -10.25 -8.93
CA VAL A 36 18.06 -10.52 -10.36
C VAL A 36 17.95 -9.24 -11.17
N ASN A 37 16.99 -8.38 -10.83
CA ASN A 37 16.80 -7.09 -11.47
C ASN A 37 16.44 -6.02 -10.45
N ARG A 38 17.38 -5.10 -10.20
CA ARG A 38 17.22 -4.01 -9.23
C ARG A 38 16.06 -3.05 -9.54
N LYS A 39 15.51 -3.07 -10.75
CA LYS A 39 14.31 -2.30 -11.12
C LYS A 39 13.02 -2.91 -10.57
N TRP A 40 13.04 -4.16 -10.11
CA TRP A 40 11.90 -4.80 -9.47
C TRP A 40 11.91 -4.54 -7.97
N ASN A 41 11.91 -3.26 -7.62
CA ASN A 41 12.07 -2.74 -6.27
C ASN A 41 10.77 -2.23 -5.64
N VAL A 42 9.62 -2.52 -6.25
CA VAL A 42 8.31 -2.18 -5.67
C VAL A 42 8.16 -2.88 -4.33
N THR A 43 7.70 -2.14 -3.33
CA THR A 43 7.50 -2.58 -1.96
C THR A 43 6.04 -2.95 -1.70
N ARG A 44 5.80 -3.76 -0.68
CA ARG A 44 4.44 -4.04 -0.18
C ARG A 44 3.71 -2.76 0.22
N TYR A 45 4.43 -1.75 0.71
CA TYR A 45 3.84 -0.45 1.00
C TYR A 45 3.20 0.18 -0.24
N GLU A 46 3.95 0.26 -1.34
CA GLU A 46 3.44 0.84 -2.60
C GLU A 46 2.28 0.01 -3.17
N HIS A 47 2.33 -1.31 -3.00
CA HIS A 47 1.24 -2.20 -3.37
C HIS A 47 -0.04 -1.92 -2.56
N SER A 48 0.05 -1.92 -1.22
CA SER A 48 -1.09 -1.65 -0.33
C SER A 48 -1.71 -0.27 -0.56
N ILE A 49 -0.90 0.77 -0.76
CA ILE A 49 -1.39 2.10 -1.14
C ILE A 49 -2.11 2.04 -2.49
N GLY A 50 -1.54 1.32 -3.46
CA GLY A 50 -2.16 1.12 -4.78
C GLY A 50 -3.53 0.43 -4.69
N VAL A 51 -3.66 -0.62 -3.88
CA VAL A 51 -4.94 -1.32 -3.67
C VAL A 51 -5.97 -0.40 -3.03
N MET A 52 -5.61 0.32 -1.96
CA MET A 52 -6.50 1.28 -1.31
C MET A 52 -6.99 2.38 -2.29
N LEU A 53 -6.09 2.93 -3.11
CA LEU A 53 -6.44 3.92 -4.13
C LEU A 53 -7.30 3.36 -5.26
N LEU A 54 -7.10 2.10 -5.65
CA LEU A 54 -7.95 1.42 -6.63
C LEU A 54 -9.38 1.29 -6.11
N ILE A 55 -9.56 0.84 -4.87
CA ILE A 55 -10.88 0.73 -4.22
C ILE A 55 -11.56 2.10 -4.17
N LYS A 56 -10.83 3.15 -3.74
CA LYS A 56 -11.34 4.53 -3.77
C LYS A 56 -11.81 4.94 -5.17
N LYS A 57 -11.02 4.64 -6.21
CA LYS A 57 -11.34 4.97 -7.60
C LYS A 57 -12.57 4.23 -8.13
N LEU A 58 -12.85 3.03 -7.62
CA LEU A 58 -14.03 2.23 -7.95
C LEU A 58 -15.27 2.62 -7.13
N GLY A 59 -15.17 3.59 -6.23
CA GLY A 59 -16.28 4.03 -5.38
C GLY A 59 -16.51 3.18 -4.14
N GLY A 60 -15.51 2.38 -3.73
CA GLY A 60 -15.61 1.54 -2.53
C GLY A 60 -15.61 2.34 -1.23
N THR A 61 -16.17 1.74 -0.18
CA THR A 61 -16.36 2.38 1.12
C THR A 61 -15.03 2.62 1.85
N ILE A 62 -15.08 3.37 2.94
CA ILE A 62 -13.90 3.61 3.78
C ILE A 62 -13.40 2.29 4.40
N GLU A 63 -14.31 1.40 4.78
CA GLU A 63 -13.99 0.08 5.33
C GLU A 63 -13.30 -0.82 4.30
N GLU A 64 -13.76 -0.81 3.04
CA GLU A 64 -13.11 -1.54 1.96
C GLU A 64 -11.72 -0.98 1.66
N GLN A 65 -11.55 0.34 1.69
CA GLN A 65 -10.24 0.99 1.55
C GLN A 65 -9.30 0.60 2.70
N ILE A 66 -9.79 0.54 3.94
CA ILE A 66 -9.04 0.07 5.11
C ILE A 66 -8.65 -1.39 4.94
N ALA A 67 -9.57 -2.26 4.52
CA ALA A 67 -9.29 -3.66 4.26
C ALA A 67 -8.21 -3.82 3.17
N GLY A 68 -8.32 -3.07 2.08
CA GLY A 68 -7.32 -3.02 1.01
C GLY A 68 -5.97 -2.48 1.46
N LEU A 69 -5.93 -1.48 2.35
CA LEU A 69 -4.69 -0.94 2.90
C LEU A 69 -4.00 -1.97 3.81
N LEU A 70 -4.76 -2.73 4.61
CA LEU A 70 -4.22 -3.59 5.66
C LEU A 70 -4.02 -5.05 5.25
N HIS A 71 -4.49 -5.48 4.07
CA HIS A 71 -4.44 -6.89 3.65
C HIS A 71 -3.02 -7.51 3.70
N ASP A 72 -2.00 -6.70 3.39
CA ASP A 72 -0.59 -7.10 3.34
C ASP A 72 0.19 -6.79 4.64
N VAL A 73 -0.49 -6.24 5.66
CA VAL A 73 0.09 -5.89 6.98
C VAL A 73 0.21 -7.12 7.89
N SER A 74 -0.33 -8.27 7.46
CA SER A 74 -0.30 -9.57 8.15
C SER A 74 1.00 -9.83 8.95
N PRO A 75 0.93 -10.53 10.10
CA PRO A 75 2.06 -10.74 11.01
C PRO A 75 3.34 -11.21 10.33
#